data_AF-A0A285C1F1-F1
#
_entry.id   AF-A0A285C1F1-F1
#
_cell.length_a   1.000
_cell.length_b   1.000
_cell.length_c   1.000
_cell.angle_alpha   90.00
_cell.angle_beta   90.00
_cell.angle_gamma   90.00
#
_symmetry.space_group_name_H-M   'P 1'
#
loop_
_entity.id
_entity.type
_entity.pdbx_description
1 polymer ?
#
loop_
_entity_poly.entity_id
_entity_poly.type
_entity_poly.pdbx_seq_one_letter_code
_entity_poly.pdbx_strand_id
1 'polypeptide(L)'
;MTAQTLNAIGLILNIAGVVLVFFFGLPQPSHEKGVSLGHEDGTVFADGTSVAEINAKAKRRKNIYTALAYIALSLLLAEFVCQLIATCWL
;
A
#
# COMPACT_ATOMS: atom_id res chain seq x y z
N MET A 1 5.93 25.23 20.10
CA MET A 1 6.63 24.63 18.94
C MET A 1 6.83 25.71 17.90
N THR A 2 7.95 25.72 17.17
CA THR A 2 8.16 26.66 16.05
C THR A 2 7.65 26.05 14.75
N ALA A 3 7.33 26.90 13.75
CA ALA A 3 6.93 26.44 12.41
C ALA A 3 7.95 25.45 11.80
N GLN A 4 9.24 25.68 12.04
CA GLN A 4 10.32 24.79 11.59
C GLN A 4 10.22 23.38 12.19
N THR A 5 9.91 23.24 13.47
CA THR A 5 9.77 21.91 14.09
C THR A 5 8.57 21.16 13.52
N LEU A 6 7.44 21.86 13.29
CA LEU A 6 6.24 21.24 12.72
C LEU A 6 6.45 20.79 11.27
N ASN A 7 7.15 21.61 10.47
CA ASN A 7 7.53 21.25 9.10
C ASN A 7 8.51 20.08 9.05
N ALA A 8 9.48 20.02 9.97
CA ALA A 8 10.41 18.89 10.04
C ALA A 8 9.70 17.57 10.37
N ILE A 9 8.74 17.59 11.30
CA ILE A 9 7.90 16.41 11.61
C ILE A 9 7.07 16.00 10.40
N GLY A 10 6.41 16.96 9.74
CA GLY A 10 5.66 16.71 8.51
C GLY A 10 6.54 16.06 7.44
N LEU A 11 7.74 16.60 7.20
CA LEU A 11 8.67 16.06 6.20
C LEU A 11 9.08 14.61 6.49
N ILE A 12 9.36 14.27 7.75
CA ILE A 12 9.71 12.88 8.14
C ILE A 12 8.52 11.94 7.89
N LEU A 13 7.30 12.35 8.25
CA LEU A 13 6.09 11.59 7.98
C LEU A 13 5.87 11.40 6.48
N ASN A 14 6.13 12.43 5.67
CA ASN A 14 6.01 12.35 4.22
C ASN A 14 7.03 11.36 3.64
N ILE A 15 8.30 11.44 4.02
CA ILE A 15 9.34 10.50 3.56
C ILE A 15 8.94 9.05 3.89
N ALA A 16 8.45 8.81 5.12
CA ALA A 16 7.94 7.49 5.50
C ALA A 16 6.73 7.06 4.64
N GLY A 17 5.80 7.98 4.38
CA GLY A 17 4.66 7.77 3.49
C GLY A 17 5.08 7.42 2.05
N VAL A 18 6.07 8.12 1.48
CA VAL A 18 6.60 7.86 0.14
C VAL A 18 7.20 6.46 0.06
N VAL A 19 8.02 6.08 1.05
CA VAL A 19 8.62 4.74 1.11
C VAL A 19 7.52 3.67 1.14
N LEU A 20 6.49 3.85 1.97
CA LEU A 20 5.37 2.91 2.05
C LEU A 20 4.55 2.85 0.76
N VAL A 21 4.27 3.99 0.10
CA VAL A 21 3.56 3.98 -1.20
C VAL A 21 4.39 3.27 -2.26
N PHE A 22 5.71 3.46 -2.29
CA PHE A 22 6.58 2.84 -3.27
C PHE A 22 6.57 1.31 -3.17
N PHE A 23 6.60 0.76 -1.94
CA PHE A 23 6.57 -0.68 -1.73
C PHE A 23 5.18 -1.31 -1.79
N PHE A 24 4.14 -0.59 -1.35
CA PHE A 24 2.81 -1.18 -1.13
C PHE A 24 1.67 -0.56 -1.96
N GLY A 25 1.82 0.69 -2.38
CA GLY A 25 0.82 1.42 -3.17
C GLY A 25 0.84 1.08 -4.65
N LEU A 26 2.00 0.72 -5.20
CA LEU A 26 2.12 0.26 -6.58
C LEU A 26 1.80 -1.24 -6.63
N PRO A 27 0.69 -1.67 -7.28
CA PRO A 27 0.44 -3.09 -7.48
C PRO A 27 1.56 -3.64 -8.37
N GLN A 28 2.51 -4.36 -7.79
CA GLN A 28 3.43 -5.14 -8.60
C GLN A 28 2.61 -6.16 -9.41
N PRO A 29 2.83 -6.26 -10.73
CA PRO A 29 2.14 -7.25 -11.55
C PRO A 29 2.51 -8.65 -11.03
N SER A 30 1.62 -9.25 -10.25
CA SER A 30 1.74 -10.65 -9.88
C SER A 30 1.40 -11.48 -11.12
N HIS A 31 2.43 -12.05 -11.77
CA HIS A 31 2.25 -12.98 -12.89
C HIS A 31 1.33 -14.18 -12.53
N GLU A 32 1.16 -14.48 -11.23
CA GLU A 32 0.25 -15.52 -10.71
C GLU A 32 -1.22 -15.33 -11.12
N LYS A 33 -1.71 -14.10 -11.31
CA LYS A 33 -3.10 -13.88 -11.74
C LYS A 33 -3.38 -14.36 -13.17
N GLY A 34 -2.34 -14.41 -14.02
CA GLY A 34 -2.45 -14.90 -15.39
C GLY A 34 -2.70 -16.40 -15.47
N VAL A 35 -2.24 -17.17 -14.47
CA VAL A 35 -2.36 -18.64 -14.44
C VAL A 35 -3.81 -19.08 -14.15
N SER A 36 -4.55 -18.29 -13.36
CA SER A 36 -5.95 -18.56 -12.98
C SER A 36 -6.97 -18.23 -14.06
N LEU A 37 -6.69 -17.32 -15.01
CA LEU A 37 -7.70 -16.84 -15.97
C LEU A 37 -8.16 -17.91 -16.97
N GLY A 38 -7.39 -18.99 -17.14
CA GLY A 38 -7.71 -20.10 -18.05
C GLY A 38 -8.17 -21.40 -17.37
N HIS A 39 -8.28 -21.43 -16.04
CA HIS A 39 -8.55 -22.65 -15.28
C HIS A 39 -9.73 -22.46 -14.32
N GLU A 40 -10.61 -23.45 -14.21
CA GLU A 40 -11.70 -23.44 -13.23
C GLU A 40 -11.17 -23.55 -11.80
N ASP A 41 -11.89 -23.01 -10.81
CA ASP A 41 -11.47 -22.97 -9.40
C ASP A 41 -11.15 -24.36 -8.81
N GLY A 42 -11.75 -25.42 -9.36
CA GLY A 42 -11.52 -26.82 -8.98
C GLY A 42 -10.28 -27.47 -9.62
N THR A 43 -9.56 -26.76 -10.50
CA THR A 43 -8.34 -27.29 -11.14
C THR A 43 -7.23 -27.39 -10.10
N VAL A 44 -6.69 -28.59 -9.92
CA VAL A 44 -5.56 -28.87 -9.05
C VAL A 44 -4.29 -28.98 -9.89
N PHE A 45 -3.26 -28.22 -9.55
CA PHE A 45 -1.97 -28.27 -10.21
C PHE A 45 -1.15 -29.48 -9.76
N ALA A 46 -0.08 -29.80 -10.48
CA ALA A 46 0.78 -30.95 -10.20
C ALA A 46 1.44 -30.92 -8.81
N ASP A 47 1.49 -29.75 -8.17
CA ASP A 47 1.99 -29.54 -6.82
C ASP A 47 0.90 -29.75 -5.73
N GLY A 48 -0.32 -30.11 -6.13
CA GLY A 48 -1.47 -30.33 -5.25
C GLY A 48 -2.20 -29.05 -4.84
N THR A 49 -1.75 -27.86 -5.29
CA THR A 49 -2.46 -26.61 -5.01
C THR A 49 -3.64 -26.42 -5.96
N SER A 50 -4.76 -25.90 -5.45
CA SER A 50 -5.93 -25.57 -6.28
C SER A 50 -5.90 -24.12 -6.77
N VAL A 51 -6.53 -23.85 -7.91
CA VAL A 51 -6.77 -22.47 -8.39
C VAL A 51 -7.49 -21.63 -7.33
N ALA A 52 -8.45 -22.22 -6.60
CA ALA A 52 -9.12 -21.56 -5.48
C ALA A 52 -8.15 -21.11 -4.37
N GLU A 53 -7.16 -21.92 -4.00
CA GLU A 53 -6.15 -21.56 -3.00
C GLU A 53 -5.22 -20.44 -3.49
N ILE A 54 -4.81 -20.48 -4.76
CA ILE A 54 -3.98 -19.44 -5.38
C ILE A 54 -4.76 -18.11 -5.40
N ASN A 55 -6.02 -18.15 -5.82
CA ASN A 55 -6.90 -16.98 -5.82
C ASN A 55 -7.14 -16.41 -4.42
N ALA A 56 -7.36 -17.27 -3.42
CA ALA A 56 -7.51 -16.84 -2.02
C ALA A 56 -6.24 -16.15 -1.50
N LYS A 57 -5.05 -16.72 -1.78
CA LYS A 57 -3.75 -16.12 -1.41
C LYS A 57 -3.52 -14.77 -2.12
N ALA A 58 -3.84 -14.69 -3.41
CA ALA A 58 -3.75 -13.44 -4.18
C ALA A 58 -4.70 -12.36 -3.66
N LYS A 59 -5.95 -12.72 -3.30
CA LYS A 59 -6.92 -11.81 -2.71
C LYS A 59 -6.46 -11.29 -1.35
N ARG A 60 -5.95 -12.17 -0.48
CA ARG A 60 -5.41 -11.77 0.83
C ARG A 60 -4.24 -10.80 0.69
N ARG A 61 -3.29 -11.09 -0.22
CA ARG A 61 -2.17 -10.19 -0.54
C ARG A 61 -2.67 -8.83 -1.03
N LYS A 62 -3.62 -8.81 -1.98
CA LYS A 62 -4.23 -7.57 -2.48
C LYS A 62 -4.80 -6.71 -1.34
N ASN A 63 -5.57 -7.32 -0.43
CA ASN A 63 -6.19 -6.57 0.67
C ASN A 63 -5.16 -5.94 1.62
N ILE A 64 -4.09 -6.67 1.97
CA ILE A 64 -3.02 -6.15 2.82
C ILE A 64 -2.31 -4.97 2.14
N TYR A 65 -1.99 -5.10 0.85
CA TYR A 65 -1.32 -4.05 0.10
C TYR A 65 -2.20 -2.82 -0.05
N THR A 66 -3.50 -3.00 -0.33
CA THR A 66 -4.47 -1.91 -0.36
C THR A 66 -4.54 -1.19 1.00
N ALA A 67 -4.59 -1.90 2.11
CA ALA A 67 -4.61 -1.28 3.44
C ALA A 67 -3.33 -0.47 3.72
N LEU A 68 -2.16 -1.02 3.37
CA LEU A 68 -0.87 -0.32 3.51
C LEU A 68 -0.78 0.90 2.59
N ALA A 69 -1.33 0.83 1.38
CA ALA A 69 -1.42 1.96 0.46
C ALA A 69 -2.24 3.11 1.06
N TYR A 70 -3.37 2.81 1.73
CA TYR A 70 -4.17 3.83 2.42
C TYR A 70 -3.45 4.46 3.61
N ILE A 71 -2.71 3.66 4.39
CA ILE A 71 -1.87 4.16 5.49
C ILE A 71 -0.79 5.10 4.93
N ALA A 72 -0.12 4.68 3.87
CA ALA A 72 0.91 5.45 3.21
C ALA A 72 0.37 6.78 2.65
N LEU A 73 -0.80 6.75 2.00
CA LEU A 73 -1.48 7.95 1.52
C LEU A 73 -1.86 8.89 2.67
N SER A 74 -2.31 8.34 3.80
CA SER A 74 -2.66 9.13 4.99
C SER A 74 -1.44 9.84 5.59
N LEU A 75 -0.28 9.18 5.60
CA LEU A 75 1.00 9.76 6.02
C LEU A 75 1.45 10.92 5.12
N LEU A 76 1.31 10.77 3.80
CA LEU A 76 1.58 11.84 2.85
C LEU A 76 0.65 13.04 3.09
N LEU A 77 -0.64 12.78 3.30
CA LEU A 77 -1.63 13.84 3.51
C LEU A 77 -1.43 14.56 4.86
N ALA A 78 -0.98 13.83 5.89
CA ALA A 78 -0.66 14.39 7.19
C ALA A 78 0.43 15.48 7.12
N GLU A 79 1.42 15.35 6.23
CA GLU A 79 2.44 16.38 6.02
C GLU A 79 1.85 17.68 5.49
N PHE A 80 1.00 17.62 4.46
CA PHE A 80 0.31 18.82 3.96
C PHE A 80 -0.51 19.52 5.04
N VAL A 81 -1.14 18.75 5.94
CA VAL A 81 -1.86 19.32 7.10
C VAL A 81 -0.88 19.99 8.08
N CYS A 82 0.23 19.34 8.40
CA CYS A 82 1.27 19.95 9.25
C CYS A 82 1.81 21.25 8.65
N GLN A 83 2.07 21.30 7.34
CA GLN A 83 2.54 22.50 6.64
C GLN A 83 1.48 23.61 6.62
N LEU A 84 0.21 23.26 6.41
CA LEU A 84 -0.90 24.22 6.48
C LEU A 84 -1.01 24.84 7.88
N ILE A 85 -0.93 24.03 8.93
CA ILE A 85 -0.94 24.53 10.31
C ILE A 85 0.28 25.42 10.57
N ALA A 86 1.47 24.99 10.14
CA ALA A 86 2.70 25.77 10.31
C ALA A 86 2.65 27.12 9.60
N THR A 87 1.94 27.22 8.46
CA THR A 87 1.87 28.46 7.65
C THR A 87 0.76 29.39 8.12
N CYS A 88 -0.37 28.84 8.56
CA CYS A 88 -1.53 29.64 8.94
C CYS A 88 -1.55 30.05 10.42
N TRP A 89 -0.85 29.31 11.31
CA TRP A 89 -0.99 29.46 12.77
C TRP A 89 0.34 29.69 13.53
N LEU A 90 1.50 29.61 12.87
CA LEU A 90 2.84 29.79 13.46
C LEU A 90 3.68 30.77 12.62
#